data_AF-A0A5C6E997-F1
#
_entry.id   AF-A0A5C6E997-F1
#
_cell.length_a   1.000
_cell.length_b   1.000
_cell.length_c   1.000
_cell.angle_alpha   90.00
_cell.angle_beta   90.00
_cell.angle_gamma   90.00
#
_symmetry.space_group_name_H-M   'P 1'
#
loop_
_entity.id
_entity.type
_entity.pdbx_description
1 polymer ?
#
loop_
_entity_poly.entity_id
_entity_poly.type
_entity_poly.pdbx_seq_one_letter_code
_entity_poly.pdbx_strand_id
1 'polypeptide(L)'
;MKLLLSFSTKAGTFYIGQSNDGRFHPIYNDESLGSYAKHWQATEDLATNATFSVLHSTTGELLDTSRLGIPEDPSEWERIR
;
A
#
# COMPACT_ATOMS: atom_id res chain seq x y z
N MET A 1 -11.51 8.79 -2.20
CA MET A 1 -10.42 7.97 -2.80
C MET A 1 -11.04 6.70 -3.34
N LYS A 2 -10.71 6.29 -4.57
CA LYS A 2 -11.20 5.05 -5.18
C LYS A 2 -10.13 3.96 -4.97
N LEU A 3 -10.49 2.83 -4.36
CA LEU A 3 -9.58 1.69 -4.23
C LEU A 3 -9.47 0.96 -5.58
N LEU A 4 -8.25 0.56 -5.95
CA LEU A 4 -7.95 -0.09 -7.22
C LEU A 4 -7.36 -1.49 -7.02
N LEU A 5 -6.45 -1.64 -6.07
CA LEU A 5 -5.73 -2.88 -5.80
C LEU A 5 -5.79 -3.23 -4.31
N SER A 6 -5.78 -4.53 -3.99
CA SER A 6 -5.62 -5.06 -2.64
C SER A 6 -4.55 -6.16 -2.59
N PHE A 7 -3.85 -6.23 -1.46
CA PHE A 7 -2.95 -7.34 -1.14
C PHE A 7 -3.00 -7.66 0.34
N SER A 8 -3.30 -8.92 0.67
CA SER A 8 -3.42 -9.37 2.06
C SER A 8 -2.09 -9.92 2.58
N THR A 9 -1.67 -9.42 3.73
CA THR A 9 -0.45 -9.87 4.43
C THR A 9 -0.81 -10.38 5.83
N LYS A 10 0.17 -10.96 6.53
CA LYS A 10 0.03 -11.32 7.95
C LYS A 10 -0.24 -10.13 8.89
N ALA A 11 0.10 -8.91 8.46
CA ALA A 11 -0.11 -7.69 9.24
C ALA A 11 -1.46 -7.02 8.90
N GLY A 12 -2.19 -7.52 7.90
CA GLY A 12 -3.43 -6.93 7.40
C GLY A 12 -3.39 -6.67 5.89
N THR A 13 -4.47 -6.10 5.37
CA THR A 13 -4.62 -5.81 3.95
C THR A 13 -4.11 -4.42 3.63
N PHE A 14 -3.23 -4.34 2.64
CA PHE A 14 -2.79 -3.10 2.02
C PHE A 14 -3.60 -2.86 0.75
N TYR A 15 -3.77 -1.58 0.41
CA TYR A 15 -4.48 -1.17 -0.79
C TYR A 15 -3.66 -0.17 -1.60
N ILE A 16 -3.91 -0.13 -2.91
CA ILE A 16 -3.58 1.03 -3.73
C ILE A 16 -4.87 1.74 -4.11
N GLY A 17 -5.00 2.99 -3.69
CA GLY A 17 -6.10 3.88 -4.06
C GLY A 17 -5.67 4.97 -5.03
N GLN A 18 -6.65 5.62 -5.65
CA GLN A 18 -6.47 6.81 -6.47
C GLN A 18 -7.35 7.96 -5.98
N SER A 19 -6.74 9.12 -5.80
CA SER A 19 -7.41 10.37 -5.46
C SER A 19 -7.98 11.07 -6.70
N ASN A 20 -8.83 12.08 -6.48
CA ASN A 20 -9.53 12.77 -7.59
C ASN A 20 -8.58 13.57 -8.50
N ASP A 21 -7.38 13.91 -8.02
CA ASP A 21 -6.32 14.55 -8.81
C ASP A 21 -5.48 13.53 -9.61
N GLY A 22 -5.84 12.24 -9.56
CA GLY A 22 -5.21 11.16 -10.31
C GLY A 22 -3.98 10.55 -9.65
N ARG A 23 -3.58 11.00 -8.45
CA ARG A 23 -2.44 10.44 -7.72
C ARG A 23 -2.77 9.10 -7.08
N PHE A 24 -1.76 8.25 -6.93
CA PHE A 24 -1.87 6.91 -6.36
C PHE A 24 -1.35 6.90 -4.94
N HIS A 25 -2.05 6.17 -4.08
CA HIS A 25 -1.82 6.15 -2.64
C HIS A 25 -1.74 4.70 -2.18
N PRO A 26 -0.60 4.23 -1.64
CA PRO A 26 -0.57 3.04 -0.81
C PRO A 26 -1.33 3.36 0.49
N ILE A 27 -2.19 2.44 0.91
CA ILE A 27 -3.10 2.64 2.03
C ILE A 27 -3.04 1.43 2.95
N TYR A 28 -2.95 1.70 4.25
CA TYR A 28 -3.08 0.70 5.30
C TYR A 28 -3.86 1.31 6.46
N ASN A 29 -4.84 0.58 7.01
CA ASN A 29 -5.66 1.05 8.12
C ASN A 29 -6.29 2.45 7.89
N ASP A 30 -6.86 2.66 6.70
CA ASP A 30 -7.45 3.94 6.23
C ASP A 30 -6.47 5.12 6.13
N GLU A 31 -5.18 4.92 6.37
CA GLU A 31 -4.15 5.94 6.25
C GLU A 31 -3.43 5.85 4.91
N SER A 32 -3.20 7.01 4.29
CA SER A 32 -2.36 7.13 3.10
C SER A 32 -0.89 7.15 3.49
N LEU A 33 -0.12 6.20 2.96
CA LEU A 33 1.31 6.03 3.24
C LEU A 33 2.22 6.79 2.26
N GLY A 34 1.63 7.49 1.29
CA GLY A 34 2.37 8.28 0.32
C GLY A 34 1.46 8.76 -0.80
N SER A 35 1.99 9.54 -1.72
CA SER A 35 1.23 10.04 -2.87
C SER A 35 2.10 10.11 -4.11
N TYR A 36 1.72 9.36 -5.14
CA TYR A 36 2.57 9.05 -6.29
C TYR A 36 1.92 9.42 -7.62
N ALA A 37 2.73 9.71 -8.63
CA ALA A 37 2.23 10.00 -9.98
C ALA A 37 1.86 8.73 -10.76
N LYS A 38 2.45 7.58 -10.41
CA LYS A 38 2.25 6.29 -11.07
C LYS A 38 1.92 5.21 -10.04
N HIS A 39 1.04 4.30 -10.38
CA HIS A 39 0.66 3.20 -9.47
C HIS A 39 1.82 2.24 -9.19
N TRP A 40 2.73 2.02 -10.14
CA TRP A 40 3.88 1.14 -9.93
C TRP A 40 4.87 1.69 -8.89
N GLN A 41 5.01 3.02 -8.80
CA GLN A 41 5.83 3.64 -7.75
C GLN A 41 5.21 3.42 -6.37
N ALA A 42 3.88 3.49 -6.27
CA ALA A 42 3.17 3.26 -5.02
C ALA A 42 3.32 1.81 -4.53
N THR A 43 3.32 0.81 -5.43
CA THR A 43 3.53 -0.59 -5.06
C THR A 43 4.99 -0.90 -4.76
N GLU A 44 5.94 -0.40 -5.54
CA GLU A 44 7.39 -0.57 -5.34
C GLU A 44 7.84 0.02 -4.00
N ASP A 45 7.52 1.28 -3.72
CA ASP A 45 7.90 1.92 -2.46
C ASP A 45 7.27 1.23 -1.25
N LEU A 46 6.01 0.78 -1.39
CA LEU A 46 5.34 0.03 -0.32
C LEU A 46 6.01 -1.32 -0.07
N ALA A 47 6.36 -2.05 -1.14
CA ALA A 47 7.05 -3.33 -1.05
C ALA A 47 8.49 -3.19 -0.51
N THR A 48 9.14 -2.05 -0.68
CA THR A 48 10.53 -1.81 -0.24
C THR A 48 10.66 -1.02 1.06
N ASN A 49 9.55 -0.75 1.75
CA ASN A 49 9.50 0.04 2.99
C ASN A 49 10.03 1.48 2.83
N ALA A 50 9.79 2.08 1.65
CA ALA A 50 10.15 3.45 1.29
C ALA A 50 8.97 4.43 1.37
N THR A 51 7.80 3.98 1.86
CA THR A 51 6.65 4.84 2.17
C THR A 51 6.80 5.58 3.49
N PHE A 52 5.79 6.36 3.88
CA PHE A 52 5.65 6.75 5.28
C PHE A 52 5.52 5.53 6.19
N SER A 53 6.02 5.67 7.41
CA SER A 53 6.04 4.62 8.41
C SER A 53 4.66 4.03 8.64
N VAL A 54 4.59 2.71 8.66
CA VAL A 54 3.35 1.97 8.90
C VAL A 54 3.37 1.45 10.34
N LEU A 55 2.29 1.67 11.09
CA LEU A 55 2.11 1.07 12.41
C LEU A 55 1.15 -0.11 12.32
N HIS A 56 1.50 -1.22 12.95
CA HIS A 56 0.60 -2.37 13.05
C HIS A 56 -0.68 -1.96 13.78
N SER A 57 -1.84 -2.17 13.17
CA SER A 57 -3.15 -1.71 13.69
C SER A 57 -3.45 -2.16 15.13
N THR A 58 -3.07 -3.40 15.48
CA THR A 58 -3.27 -3.95 16.84
C THR A 58 -2.15 -3.62 17.84
N THR A 59 -0.86 -3.77 17.46
CA THR A 59 0.26 -3.66 18.42
C THR A 59 0.85 -2.27 18.52
N GLY A 60 0.61 -1.41 17.51
CA GLY A 60 1.22 -0.08 17.42
C GLY A 60 2.72 -0.10 17.12
N GLU A 61 3.29 -1.26 16.78
CA GLU A 61 4.70 -1.38 16.41
C GLU A 61 4.94 -0.96 14.96
N LEU A 62 6.13 -0.44 14.67
CA LEU A 62 6.54 -0.15 13.30
C LEU A 62 6.62 -1.44 12.48
N LEU A 63 5.95 -1.45 11.34
CA LEU A 63 6.04 -2.53 10.36
C LEU A 63 7.19 -2.25 9.39
N ASP A 64 7.99 -3.29 9.15
CA ASP A 64 8.89 -3.35 8.01
C ASP A 64 8.16 -4.04 6.86
N THR A 65 7.60 -3.25 5.94
CA THR A 65 6.76 -3.76 4.85
C THR A 65 7.55 -4.63 3.86
N SER A 66 8.87 -4.45 3.77
CA SER A 66 9.76 -5.28 2.96
C SER A 66 9.82 -6.74 3.39
N ARG A 67 9.35 -7.04 4.61
CA ARG A 67 9.30 -8.38 5.18
C ARG A 67 7.90 -8.99 5.17
N LEU A 68 6.93 -8.33 4.54
CA LEU A 68 5.53 -8.77 4.50
C LEU A 68 5.16 -9.53 3.23
N GLY A 69 6.10 -9.67 2.28
CA GLY A 69 5.87 -10.39 1.02
C GLY A 69 4.93 -9.64 0.07
N ILE A 70 4.89 -8.31 0.18
CA ILE A 70 4.14 -7.45 -0.74
C ILE A 70 4.88 -7.43 -2.08
N PRO A 71 4.23 -7.77 -3.21
CA PRO A 71 4.86 -7.73 -4.51
C PRO A 71 5.03 -6.29 -5.01
N GLU A 72 6.18 -6.01 -5.63
CA GLU A 72 6.49 -4.72 -6.24
C GLU A 72 5.64 -4.49 -7.51
N ASP A 73 5.34 -5.55 -8.28
CA ASP A 73 4.56 -5.45 -9.51
C ASP A 73 3.05 -5.35 -9.21
N PRO A 74 2.38 -4.24 -9.60
CA PRO A 74 0.94 -4.08 -9.45
C PRO A 74 0.10 -5.18 -10.12
N SER A 75 0.65 -5.92 -11.09
CA SER A 75 -0.05 -6.99 -11.79
C SER A 75 -0.26 -8.24 -10.91
N GLU A 76 0.51 -8.38 -9.84
CA GLU A 76 0.43 -9.47 -8.86
C GLU A 76 -0.63 -9.19 -7.76
N TRP A 77 -1.19 -7.99 -7.74
CA TRP A 77 -2.21 -7.59 -6.77
C TRP A 77 -3.62 -7.98 -7.22
N GLU A 78 -4.52 -8.16 -6.26
CA GLU A 78 -5.93 -8.35 -6.57
C GLU A 78 -6.56 -7.03 -7.01
N ARG A 79 -7.30 -7.04 -8.12
CA ARG A 79 -8.03 -5.86 -8.59
C ARG A 79 -9.38 -5.76 -7.90
N ILE A 80 -9.64 -4.59 -7.29
CA ILE A 80 -10.93 -4.29 -6.67
C ILE A 80 -11.90 -3.83 -7.77
N ARG A 81 -13.07 -4.47 -7.83
CA ARG A 81 -14.15 -4.17 -8.78
C ARG A 81 -15.28 -3.38 -8.14
#